data_AF-A0A941T955-F1
#
_entry.id   AF-A0A941T955-F1
#
_cell.length_a   1.000
_cell.length_b   1.000
_cell.length_c   1.000
_cell.angle_alpha   90.00
_cell.angle_beta   90.00
_cell.angle_gamma   90.00
#
_symmetry.space_group_name_H-M   'P 1'
#
loop_
_entity.id
_entity.type
_entity.pdbx_description
1 polymer ?
#
loop_
_entity_poly.entity_id
_entity_poly.type
_entity_poly.pdbx_seq_one_letter_code
_entity_poly.pdbx_strand_id
1 'polypeptide(L)'
;MSLLLASRRLRATVASLLLSTATSTFALDTATIVSSALSPDCLEYRVVGICYWLYCTPFGCSVRTSVKVRHYVPDAVVSSYSNTGENPWLEVRAMSIPNPTAKAGGDGTTNHDNENNLAKFKNADVIGHPAGLVFSQFASASGYTCEGAGTAFMPYLLSTLDTIAWRYNIPEAFYPEALIPGRREIGTRTGLNLWGNVYPRGGFLHQTDDHKSGAVVAQRAGDIVTRRNQIHVYQPLLANARDGYWPAGALMETDASTGKWQELTPTLSNSCVVFPHSRTRVQAQQGDYAWALWRPYSCCRRRGQVFLGSVDFM
;
A
#
# COMPACT_ATOMS: atom_id res chain seq x y z
N MET A 1 18.68 30.41 48.50
CA MET A 1 17.41 29.67 48.23
C MET A 1 16.88 29.85 46.80
N SER A 2 17.21 30.95 46.10
CA SER A 2 16.68 31.27 44.76
C SER A 2 17.33 30.52 43.58
N LEU A 3 18.59 30.09 43.70
CA LEU A 3 19.32 29.37 42.62
C LEU A 3 18.86 27.91 42.45
N LEU A 4 18.42 27.25 43.53
CA LEU A 4 17.91 25.88 43.50
C LEU A 4 16.53 25.79 42.81
N LEU A 5 15.71 26.84 42.91
CA LEU A 5 14.39 26.92 42.27
C LEU A 5 14.48 27.11 40.76
N ALA A 6 15.49 27.83 40.26
CA ALA A 6 15.71 28.06 38.83
C ALA A 6 16.15 26.78 38.10
N SER A 7 17.07 26.00 38.70
CA SER A 7 17.53 24.69 38.18
C SER A 7 16.40 23.67 38.04
N ARG A 8 15.47 23.67 39.00
CA ARG A 8 14.34 22.74 39.02
C ARG A 8 13.29 23.04 37.94
N ARG A 9 13.06 24.33 37.65
CA ARG A 9 12.17 24.77 36.56
C ARG A 9 12.75 24.48 35.18
N LEU A 10 14.05 24.64 35.00
CA LEU A 10 14.74 24.35 33.73
C LEU A 10 14.74 22.85 33.40
N ARG A 11 14.92 21.98 34.41
CA ARG A 11 14.83 20.52 34.24
C ARG A 11 13.41 20.04 33.94
N ALA A 12 12.39 20.70 34.51
CA ALA A 12 10.99 20.40 34.20
C ALA A 12 10.64 20.79 32.76
N THR A 13 11.08 21.96 32.28
CA THR A 13 10.82 22.39 30.89
C THR A 13 11.55 21.53 29.86
N VAL A 14 12.77 21.08 30.14
CA VAL A 14 13.50 20.13 29.27
C VAL A 14 12.85 18.75 29.27
N ALA A 15 12.36 18.27 30.41
CA ALA A 15 11.60 17.01 30.47
C ALA A 15 10.28 17.12 29.68
N SER A 16 9.53 18.22 29.78
CA SER A 16 8.31 18.44 28.99
C SER A 16 8.57 18.56 27.48
N LEU A 17 9.73 19.11 27.07
CA LEU A 17 10.13 19.19 25.66
C LEU A 17 10.63 17.84 25.12
N LEU A 18 11.19 16.97 25.97
CA LEU A 18 11.60 15.61 25.61
C LEU A 18 10.43 14.61 25.58
N LEU A 19 9.35 14.87 26.34
CA LEU A 19 8.12 14.08 26.26
C LEU A 19 7.33 14.32 24.96
N SER A 20 7.61 15.39 24.22
CA SER A 20 7.03 15.64 22.89
C SER A 20 7.77 14.96 21.73
N THR A 21 8.87 14.25 21.99
CA THR A 21 9.67 13.55 20.96
C THR A 21 9.65 12.03 21.07
N ALA A 22 8.86 11.46 21.97
CA ALA A 22 8.55 10.04 21.97
C ALA A 22 7.18 9.85 21.33
N THR A 23 7.13 9.72 20.01
CA THR A 23 5.97 9.11 19.35
C THR A 23 5.97 7.65 19.77
N SER A 24 5.23 7.34 20.83
CA SER A 24 4.90 5.97 21.19
C SER A 24 4.39 5.26 19.93
N THR A 25 4.94 4.09 19.62
CA THR A 25 4.36 3.15 18.65
C THR A 25 3.00 2.72 19.21
N PHE A 26 1.98 3.56 19.02
CA PHE A 26 0.61 3.15 19.18
C PHE A 26 0.33 2.20 18.02
N ALA A 27 -0.20 1.03 18.36
CA ALA A 27 -0.66 0.07 17.37
C ALA A 27 -1.64 0.77 16.40
N LEU A 28 -1.46 0.54 15.11
CA LEU A 28 -2.19 1.21 14.04
C LEU A 28 -3.69 0.91 14.17
N ASP A 29 -4.52 1.94 14.27
CA ASP A 29 -5.97 1.83 14.36
C ASP A 29 -6.66 2.34 13.08
N THR A 30 -7.93 1.97 12.93
CA THR A 30 -8.73 2.35 11.75
C THR A 30 -8.86 3.86 11.62
N ALA A 31 -8.99 4.60 12.72
CA ALA A 31 -9.13 6.05 12.70
C ALA A 31 -7.89 6.74 12.12
N THR A 32 -6.70 6.28 12.51
CA THR A 32 -5.43 6.75 11.95
C THR A 32 -5.32 6.43 10.47
N ILE A 33 -5.69 5.21 10.06
CA ILE A 33 -5.70 4.83 8.64
C ILE A 33 -6.67 5.72 7.84
N VAL A 34 -7.90 5.92 8.33
CA VAL A 34 -8.91 6.74 7.65
C VAL A 34 -8.45 8.19 7.50
N SER A 35 -7.89 8.77 8.56
CA SER A 35 -7.38 10.15 8.53
C SER A 35 -6.17 10.31 7.61
N SER A 36 -5.30 9.29 7.52
CA SER A 36 -4.14 9.30 6.62
C SER A 36 -4.53 9.41 5.14
N ALA A 37 -5.71 8.91 4.77
CA ALA A 37 -6.21 8.99 3.39
C ALA A 37 -6.58 10.41 2.95
N LEU A 38 -6.61 11.38 3.87
CA LEU A 38 -6.84 12.79 3.58
C LEU A 38 -5.56 13.49 3.11
N SER A 39 -4.86 12.88 2.15
CA SER A 39 -3.59 13.38 1.61
C SER A 39 -3.76 13.93 0.19
N PRO A 40 -3.62 15.26 -0.02
CA PRO A 40 -3.60 15.85 -1.35
C PRO A 40 -2.42 15.37 -2.21
N ASP A 41 -1.27 15.09 -1.57
CA ASP A 41 -0.06 14.61 -2.24
C ASP A 41 -0.27 13.20 -2.84
N CYS A 42 -0.90 12.31 -2.07
CA CYS A 42 -1.26 10.99 -2.56
C CYS A 42 -2.37 11.01 -3.60
N LEU A 43 -3.41 11.84 -3.42
CA LEU A 43 -4.54 11.96 -4.34
C LEU A 43 -4.09 12.32 -5.76
N GLU A 44 -3.15 13.26 -5.91
CA GLU A 44 -2.63 13.74 -7.20
C GLU A 44 -3.73 13.98 -8.25
N TYR A 45 -4.75 14.74 -7.86
CA TYR A 45 -5.91 15.00 -8.71
C TYR A 45 -5.53 15.84 -9.92
N ARG A 46 -5.87 15.35 -11.11
CA ARG A 46 -5.64 16.04 -12.38
C ARG A 46 -6.85 15.93 -13.31
N VAL A 47 -7.12 17.02 -14.01
CA VAL A 47 -7.98 16.98 -15.18
C VAL A 47 -7.12 16.56 -16.37
N VAL A 48 -7.47 15.46 -17.02
CA VAL A 48 -6.67 14.86 -18.09
C VAL A 48 -7.37 14.86 -19.44
N GLY A 49 -8.63 15.31 -19.55
CA GLY A 49 -9.32 15.31 -20.83
C GLY A 49 -10.81 15.61 -20.77
N ILE A 50 -11.51 15.24 -21.84
CA ILE A 50 -12.96 15.41 -22.02
C ILE A 50 -13.55 14.11 -22.57
N CYS A 51 -14.68 13.69 -22.00
CA CYS A 51 -15.51 12.61 -22.50
C CYS A 51 -16.75 13.13 -23.20
N TYR A 52 -17.21 12.41 -24.22
CA TYR A 52 -18.40 12.71 -25.01
C TYR A 52 -19.46 11.63 -24.78
N TRP A 53 -20.69 12.06 -24.55
CA TRP A 53 -21.83 11.21 -24.26
C TRP A 53 -23.00 11.58 -25.16
N LEU A 54 -23.71 10.59 -25.69
CA LEU A 54 -24.98 10.82 -26.36
C LEU A 54 -26.10 10.81 -25.32
N TYR A 55 -26.80 11.94 -25.21
CA TYR A 55 -27.99 12.08 -24.38
C TYR A 55 -29.23 12.19 -25.27
N CYS A 56 -30.04 11.14 -25.29
CA CYS A 56 -31.28 11.08 -26.06
C CYS A 56 -32.50 11.28 -25.18
N THR A 57 -33.46 12.03 -25.72
CA THR A 57 -34.82 12.21 -25.21
C THR A 57 -35.81 11.82 -26.33
N PRO A 58 -37.11 11.67 -26.05
CA PRO A 58 -38.10 11.39 -27.11
C PRO A 58 -38.13 12.43 -28.24
N PHE A 59 -37.62 13.65 -28.01
CA PHE A 59 -37.64 14.75 -28.98
C PHE A 59 -36.32 14.93 -29.74
N GLY A 60 -35.31 14.11 -29.45
CA GLY A 60 -34.00 14.18 -30.13
C GLY A 60 -32.82 13.81 -29.23
N CYS A 61 -31.64 13.70 -29.86
CA CYS A 61 -30.38 13.40 -29.19
C CYS A 61 -29.42 14.59 -29.25
N SER A 62 -28.66 14.79 -28.17
CA SER A 62 -27.64 15.82 -28.05
C SER A 62 -26.34 15.23 -27.52
N VAL A 63 -25.20 15.72 -28.01
CA VAL A 63 -23.89 15.34 -27.45
C VAL A 63 -23.64 16.19 -26.20
N ARG A 64 -23.39 15.53 -25.07
CA ARG A 64 -23.01 16.15 -23.81
C ARG A 64 -21.58 15.79 -23.47
N THR A 65 -20.86 16.74 -22.91
CA THR A 65 -19.46 16.55 -22.49
C THR A 65 -19.34 16.45 -20.97
N SER A 66 -18.30 15.77 -20.52
CA SER A 66 -17.89 15.72 -19.12
C SER A 66 -16.38 15.75 -19.01
N VAL A 67 -15.86 16.35 -17.96
CA VAL A 67 -14.42 16.34 -17.67
C VAL A 67 -13.94 14.91 -17.39
N LYS A 68 -12.81 14.52 -17.99
CA LYS A 68 -12.06 13.32 -17.66
C LYS A 68 -11.01 13.66 -16.62
N VAL A 69 -11.04 12.95 -15.51
CA VAL A 69 -10.14 13.15 -14.38
C VAL A 69 -9.25 11.92 -14.22
N ARG A 70 -8.07 12.13 -13.66
CA ARG A 70 -7.16 11.08 -13.18
C ARG A 70 -6.70 11.44 -11.77
N HIS A 71 -6.76 10.49 -10.86
CA HIS A 71 -6.27 10.64 -9.49
C HIS A 71 -6.01 9.25 -8.89
N TYR A 72 -5.37 9.20 -7.73
CA TYR A 72 -5.15 7.95 -7.01
C TYR A 72 -6.19 7.75 -5.92
N VAL A 73 -6.66 6.52 -5.80
CA VAL A 73 -7.60 6.07 -4.77
C VAL A 73 -6.86 5.12 -3.82
N PRO A 74 -7.00 5.25 -2.49
CA PRO A 74 -6.45 4.29 -1.55
C PRO A 74 -7.32 3.03 -1.58
N ASP A 75 -6.89 2.01 -2.32
CA ASP A 75 -7.68 0.79 -2.53
C ASP A 75 -7.54 -0.19 -1.36
N ALA A 76 -6.35 -0.28 -0.76
CA ALA A 76 -6.06 -1.26 0.28
C ALA A 76 -5.02 -0.76 1.28
N VAL A 77 -5.03 -1.35 2.47
CA VAL A 77 -3.92 -1.34 3.42
C VAL A 77 -3.20 -2.68 3.29
N VAL A 78 -1.89 -2.61 3.12
CA VAL A 78 -1.01 -3.78 3.04
C VAL A 78 -0.13 -3.80 4.26
N SER A 79 -0.36 -4.80 5.12
CA SER A 79 0.45 -5.06 6.30
C SER A 79 1.54 -6.07 5.96
N SER A 80 2.75 -5.87 6.47
CA SER A 80 3.86 -6.83 6.40
C SER A 80 4.50 -6.95 7.78
N TYR A 81 4.41 -8.12 8.40
CA TYR A 81 4.70 -8.29 9.83
C TYR A 81 5.34 -9.65 10.14
N SER A 82 6.07 -9.72 11.24
CA SER A 82 6.94 -10.85 11.56
C SER A 82 6.15 -12.11 11.95
N ASN A 83 5.26 -12.05 12.95
CA ASN A 83 4.56 -13.23 13.45
C ASN A 83 3.07 -13.24 13.10
N THR A 84 2.53 -14.42 12.80
CA THR A 84 1.09 -14.61 12.58
C THR A 84 0.28 -14.14 13.79
N GLY A 85 -0.78 -13.37 13.56
CA GLY A 85 -1.59 -12.73 14.60
C GLY A 85 -1.10 -11.36 15.07
N GLU A 86 0.09 -10.93 14.64
CA GLU A 86 0.69 -9.63 14.99
C GLU A 86 0.59 -8.60 13.86
N ASN A 87 -0.49 -8.61 13.08
CA ASN A 87 -0.75 -7.56 12.09
C ASN A 87 -0.77 -6.19 12.80
N PRO A 88 -0.03 -5.16 12.36
CA PRO A 88 0.01 -3.87 13.04
C PRO A 88 -1.38 -3.21 13.16
N TRP A 89 -2.27 -3.43 12.19
CA TRP A 89 -3.64 -2.93 12.20
C TRP A 89 -4.51 -3.75 13.17
N LEU A 90 -4.83 -3.16 14.32
CA LEU A 90 -5.45 -3.84 15.47
C LEU A 90 -6.73 -4.59 15.14
N GLU A 91 -7.66 -3.93 14.47
CA GLU A 91 -9.02 -4.41 14.26
C GLU A 91 -9.10 -5.61 13.32
N VAL A 92 -8.06 -5.82 12.51
CA VAL A 92 -8.01 -6.92 11.53
C VAL A 92 -7.05 -8.05 11.93
N ARG A 93 -6.30 -7.92 13.03
CA ARG A 93 -5.36 -8.96 13.53
C ARG A 93 -5.98 -10.35 13.62
N ALA A 94 -7.22 -10.41 14.05
CA ALA A 94 -7.95 -11.66 14.24
C ALA A 94 -8.15 -12.45 12.94
N MET A 95 -8.03 -11.82 11.77
CA MET A 95 -8.14 -12.49 10.47
C MET A 95 -6.93 -13.39 10.16
N SER A 96 -5.78 -13.12 10.78
CA SER A 96 -4.49 -13.74 10.41
C SER A 96 -3.84 -14.48 11.58
N ILE A 97 -4.65 -15.13 12.41
CA ILE A 97 -4.17 -15.96 13.52
C ILE A 97 -3.34 -17.16 13.05
N PRO A 98 -2.44 -17.69 13.90
CA PRO A 98 -1.71 -18.92 13.60
C PRO A 98 -2.65 -20.09 13.30
N ASN A 99 -2.26 -20.94 12.35
CA ASN A 99 -2.97 -22.16 11.99
C ASN A 99 -1.97 -23.33 11.80
N PRO A 100 -2.42 -24.58 11.58
CA PRO A 100 -1.52 -25.75 11.49
C PRO A 100 -0.44 -25.63 10.41
N THR A 101 -0.69 -24.88 9.34
CA THR A 101 0.22 -24.74 8.19
C THR A 101 1.01 -23.41 8.20
N ALA A 102 0.57 -22.42 8.97
CA ALA A 102 1.21 -21.12 9.16
C ALA A 102 1.22 -20.71 10.64
N LYS A 103 2.36 -20.89 11.33
CA LYS A 103 2.46 -20.74 12.79
C LYS A 103 3.22 -19.52 13.30
N ALA A 104 4.16 -18.99 12.49
CA ALA A 104 5.10 -17.94 12.89
C ALA A 104 5.78 -17.35 11.64
N GLY A 105 6.75 -16.44 11.87
CA GLY A 105 7.63 -15.89 10.85
C GLY A 105 8.86 -15.28 11.49
N GLY A 106 9.31 -14.12 10.98
CA GLY A 106 10.41 -13.36 11.55
C GLY A 106 11.78 -13.73 10.98
N ASP A 107 12.80 -13.52 11.80
CA ASP A 107 14.19 -13.64 11.40
C ASP A 107 14.69 -15.09 11.53
N GLY A 108 15.72 -15.45 10.75
CA GLY A 108 16.42 -16.73 10.91
C GLY A 108 17.16 -16.85 12.25
N THR A 109 18.14 -17.75 12.35
CA THR A 109 19.05 -17.81 13.50
C THR A 109 20.48 -17.49 13.07
N THR A 110 21.20 -16.74 13.90
CA THR A 110 22.65 -16.52 13.75
C THR A 110 23.41 -17.28 14.83
N ASN A 111 24.69 -17.57 14.59
CA ASN A 111 25.50 -18.30 15.57
C ASN A 111 26.19 -17.35 16.56
N HIS A 112 26.25 -16.07 16.24
CA HIS A 112 26.89 -15.05 17.05
C HIS A 112 26.10 -13.74 17.04
N ASP A 113 26.03 -13.06 18.19
CA ASP A 113 25.30 -11.79 18.37
C ASP A 113 25.79 -10.62 17.47
N ASN A 114 27.00 -10.73 16.91
CA ASN A 114 27.58 -9.71 16.03
C ASN A 114 27.30 -9.99 14.54
N GLU A 115 26.61 -11.08 14.23
CA GLU A 115 26.21 -11.43 12.87
C GLU A 115 24.86 -10.82 12.53
N ASN A 116 24.78 -10.17 11.37
CA ASN A 116 23.50 -9.72 10.86
C ASN A 116 22.69 -10.91 10.34
N ASN A 117 21.45 -11.00 10.79
CA ASN A 117 20.52 -11.96 10.25
C ASN A 117 19.99 -11.50 8.89
N LEU A 118 20.41 -12.19 7.83
CA LEU A 118 20.01 -11.86 6.48
C LEU A 118 18.66 -12.49 6.11
N ALA A 119 18.33 -13.65 6.67
CA ALA A 119 17.14 -14.40 6.30
C ALA A 119 15.93 -13.85 7.06
N LYS A 120 15.05 -13.16 6.33
CA LYS A 120 13.83 -12.55 6.86
C LYS A 120 12.62 -13.28 6.29
N PHE A 121 11.62 -13.55 7.12
CA PHE A 121 10.30 -13.97 6.71
C PHE A 121 9.24 -13.00 7.25
N LYS A 122 8.39 -12.49 6.36
CA LYS A 122 7.23 -11.68 6.75
C LYS A 122 5.93 -12.33 6.27
N ASN A 123 4.93 -12.29 7.15
CA ASN A 123 3.54 -12.48 6.79
C ASN A 123 3.05 -11.18 6.14
N ALA A 124 2.08 -11.29 5.23
CA ALA A 124 1.42 -10.13 4.66
C ALA A 124 -0.09 -10.32 4.54
N ASP A 125 -0.81 -9.21 4.74
CA ASP A 125 -2.24 -9.14 4.54
C ASP A 125 -2.57 -7.93 3.66
N VAL A 126 -3.48 -8.11 2.71
CA VAL A 126 -4.02 -7.02 1.89
C VAL A 126 -5.51 -6.90 2.18
N ILE A 127 -5.89 -5.79 2.80
CA ILE A 127 -7.26 -5.56 3.25
C ILE A 127 -7.76 -4.25 2.67
N GLY A 128 -8.99 -4.23 2.15
CA GLY A 128 -9.54 -3.06 1.51
C GLY A 128 -9.61 -1.84 2.44
N HIS A 129 -9.27 -0.69 1.90
CA HIS A 129 -9.04 0.51 2.70
C HIS A 129 -10.34 1.02 3.35
N PRO A 130 -10.34 1.37 4.66
CA PRO A 130 -11.57 1.75 5.37
C PRO A 130 -12.07 3.16 5.01
N ALA A 131 -11.24 3.99 4.39
CA ALA A 131 -11.55 5.40 4.13
C ALA A 131 -12.55 5.66 2.99
N GLY A 132 -13.10 4.66 2.31
CA GLY A 132 -13.85 4.85 1.05
C GLY A 132 -14.83 6.03 1.05
N LEU A 133 -15.71 6.14 2.06
CA LEU A 133 -16.66 7.25 2.19
C LEU A 133 -15.98 8.60 2.47
N VAL A 134 -15.14 8.66 3.51
CA VAL A 134 -14.43 9.89 3.94
C VAL A 134 -13.51 10.42 2.84
N PHE A 135 -12.77 9.52 2.19
CA PHE A 135 -11.93 9.83 1.04
C PHE A 135 -12.75 10.34 -0.14
N SER A 136 -13.88 9.72 -0.47
CA SER A 136 -14.72 10.17 -1.59
C SER A 136 -15.24 11.60 -1.36
N GLN A 137 -15.61 11.94 -0.11
CA GLN A 137 -16.03 13.28 0.26
C GLN A 137 -14.88 14.28 0.14
N PHE A 138 -13.70 13.95 0.66
CA PHE A 138 -12.49 14.76 0.53
C PHE A 138 -12.10 14.99 -0.94
N ALA A 139 -12.00 13.93 -1.74
CA ALA A 139 -11.65 13.99 -3.15
C ALA A 139 -12.70 14.79 -3.96
N SER A 140 -13.98 14.70 -3.57
CA SER A 140 -15.05 15.45 -4.24
C SER A 140 -14.92 16.97 -4.14
N ALA A 141 -14.17 17.48 -3.15
CA ALA A 141 -13.86 18.90 -3.05
C ALA A 141 -13.00 19.40 -4.23
N SER A 142 -12.26 18.50 -4.90
CA SER A 142 -11.48 18.80 -6.12
C SER A 142 -12.29 18.65 -7.41
N GLY A 143 -13.46 17.99 -7.35
CA GLY A 143 -14.34 17.78 -8.50
C GLY A 143 -14.98 16.38 -8.54
N TYR A 144 -15.21 15.86 -9.75
CA TYR A 144 -15.74 14.50 -9.89
C TYR A 144 -14.66 13.49 -9.51
N THR A 145 -14.99 12.50 -8.67
CA THR A 145 -14.06 11.47 -8.23
C THR A 145 -14.37 10.12 -8.88
N CYS A 146 -13.35 9.27 -8.91
CA CYS A 146 -13.41 7.93 -9.47
C CYS A 146 -13.62 6.95 -8.33
N GLU A 147 -14.40 5.92 -8.61
CA GLU A 147 -14.60 4.80 -7.71
C GLU A 147 -13.36 3.89 -7.73
N GLY A 148 -12.84 3.52 -6.56
CA GLY A 148 -11.77 2.54 -6.42
C GLY A 148 -12.27 1.10 -6.65
N ALA A 149 -11.34 0.15 -6.64
CA ALA A 149 -11.67 -1.28 -6.72
C ALA A 149 -11.85 -1.92 -5.33
N GLY A 150 -11.32 -1.27 -4.28
CA GLY A 150 -11.34 -1.78 -2.92
C GLY A 150 -12.71 -1.68 -2.24
N THR A 151 -13.10 -2.75 -1.54
CA THR A 151 -14.22 -2.75 -0.59
C THR A 151 -13.66 -2.69 0.83
N ALA A 152 -14.13 -1.73 1.64
CA ALA A 152 -13.62 -1.52 2.99
C ALA A 152 -13.65 -2.81 3.84
N PHE A 153 -12.54 -3.09 4.54
CA PHE A 153 -12.33 -4.27 5.40
C PHE A 153 -12.38 -5.63 4.69
N MET A 154 -12.51 -5.67 3.36
CA MET A 154 -12.51 -6.93 2.62
C MET A 154 -11.08 -7.51 2.55
N PRO A 155 -10.83 -8.75 3.00
CA PRO A 155 -9.53 -9.38 2.86
C PRO A 155 -9.34 -9.86 1.41
N TYR A 156 -8.35 -9.29 0.72
CA TYR A 156 -7.95 -9.69 -0.63
C TYR A 156 -6.84 -10.74 -0.60
N LEU A 157 -5.95 -10.69 0.39
CA LEU A 157 -4.92 -11.71 0.61
C LEU A 157 -4.64 -11.80 2.09
N LEU A 158 -4.59 -13.03 2.61
CA LEU A 158 -4.13 -13.34 3.96
C LEU A 158 -3.05 -14.42 3.82
N SER A 159 -1.80 -14.05 4.02
CA SER A 159 -0.64 -14.96 3.82
C SER A 159 -0.72 -16.25 4.63
N THR A 160 -1.41 -16.22 5.77
CA THR A 160 -1.64 -17.39 6.63
C THR A 160 -2.49 -18.47 5.96
N LEU A 161 -3.36 -18.10 5.02
CA LEU A 161 -4.20 -19.01 4.24
C LEU A 161 -3.53 -19.47 2.94
N ASP A 162 -2.57 -18.70 2.44
CA ASP A 162 -1.83 -18.97 1.20
C ASP A 162 -0.54 -19.78 1.43
N THR A 163 -0.63 -20.89 2.16
CA THR A 163 0.57 -21.58 2.67
C THR A 163 1.54 -22.02 1.56
N ILE A 164 1.03 -22.60 0.47
CA ILE A 164 1.92 -23.22 -0.55
C ILE A 164 2.73 -22.15 -1.29
N ALA A 165 2.06 -21.13 -1.82
CA ALA A 165 2.71 -20.10 -2.59
C ALA A 165 3.44 -19.09 -1.70
N TRP A 166 2.84 -18.65 -0.59
CA TRP A 166 3.46 -17.66 0.28
C TRP A 166 4.62 -18.20 1.11
N ARG A 167 4.45 -19.39 1.69
CA ARG A 167 5.35 -19.93 2.72
C ARG A 167 6.42 -20.83 2.12
N TYR A 168 6.12 -21.55 1.04
CA TYR A 168 7.10 -22.41 0.36
C TYR A 168 7.59 -21.85 -0.97
N ASN A 169 7.08 -20.69 -1.43
CA ASN A 169 7.40 -20.11 -2.73
C ASN A 169 7.07 -21.03 -3.92
N ILE A 170 6.11 -21.95 -3.79
CA ILE A 170 5.73 -22.88 -4.86
C ILE A 170 4.37 -22.47 -5.44
N PRO A 171 4.25 -22.25 -6.77
CA PRO A 171 5.24 -22.48 -7.82
C PRO A 171 6.12 -21.27 -8.16
N GLU A 172 5.98 -20.16 -7.44
CA GLU A 172 6.64 -18.87 -7.71
C GLU A 172 8.16 -18.96 -7.93
N ALA A 173 8.85 -19.87 -7.25
CA ALA A 173 10.30 -20.08 -7.35
C ALA A 173 10.74 -20.61 -8.72
N PHE A 174 9.82 -21.17 -9.51
CA PHE A 174 10.10 -21.71 -10.85
C PHE A 174 9.83 -20.70 -11.97
N TYR A 175 9.32 -19.51 -11.65
CA TYR A 175 9.12 -18.48 -12.67
C TYR A 175 10.46 -17.88 -13.12
N PRO A 176 10.60 -17.52 -14.41
CA PRO A 176 11.83 -16.92 -14.94
C PRO A 176 12.29 -15.69 -14.15
N GLU A 177 11.35 -14.90 -13.62
CA GLU A 177 11.59 -13.72 -12.79
C GLU A 177 12.27 -14.07 -11.45
N ALA A 178 12.05 -15.28 -10.91
CA ALA A 178 12.70 -15.75 -9.69
C ALA A 178 14.12 -16.28 -9.96
N LEU A 179 14.38 -16.76 -11.19
CA LEU A 179 15.63 -17.46 -11.55
C LEU A 179 16.66 -16.57 -12.25
N ILE A 180 16.22 -15.45 -12.84
CA ILE A 180 17.09 -14.54 -13.61
C ILE A 180 17.32 -13.26 -12.82
N PRO A 181 18.54 -13.03 -12.29
CA PRO A 181 18.88 -11.81 -11.57
C PRO A 181 18.62 -10.54 -12.39
N GLY A 182 18.17 -9.47 -11.74
CA GLY A 182 17.85 -8.21 -12.42
C GLY A 182 16.47 -8.17 -13.09
N ARG A 183 15.71 -9.27 -13.09
CA ARG A 183 14.29 -9.23 -13.46
C ARG A 183 13.42 -9.00 -12.24
N ARG A 184 12.42 -8.12 -12.38
CA ARG A 184 11.42 -7.80 -11.36
C ARG A 184 12.06 -7.56 -9.98
N GLU A 185 12.94 -6.55 -9.91
CA GLU A 185 13.61 -6.13 -8.69
C GLU A 185 13.12 -4.74 -8.27
N ILE A 186 12.99 -4.52 -6.96
CA ILE A 186 12.75 -3.19 -6.40
C ILE A 186 14.09 -2.48 -6.30
N GLY A 187 14.33 -1.56 -7.23
CA GLY A 187 15.61 -0.88 -7.37
C GLY A 187 16.60 -1.66 -8.23
N THR A 188 17.85 -1.20 -8.25
CA THR A 188 18.88 -1.76 -9.15
C THR A 188 20.21 -1.91 -8.42
N ARG A 189 20.99 -2.92 -8.83
CA ARG A 189 22.36 -3.12 -8.32
C ARG A 189 23.29 -2.00 -8.77
N THR A 190 23.20 -1.57 -10.02
CA THR A 190 24.03 -0.50 -10.59
C THR A 190 23.73 0.87 -9.98
N GLY A 191 22.47 1.13 -9.61
CA GLY A 191 22.07 2.32 -8.87
C GLY A 191 22.31 2.25 -7.35
N LEU A 192 22.93 1.17 -6.86
CA LEU A 192 23.20 0.93 -5.43
C LEU A 192 21.98 1.10 -4.52
N ASN A 193 20.77 0.84 -5.05
CA ASN A 193 19.51 1.06 -4.37
C ASN A 193 18.58 -0.18 -4.41
N LEU A 194 19.15 -1.36 -4.63
CA LEU A 194 18.41 -2.62 -4.60
C LEU A 194 17.85 -2.90 -3.20
N TRP A 195 16.52 -3.04 -3.11
CA TRP A 195 15.82 -3.43 -1.88
C TRP A 195 15.54 -4.93 -1.83
N GLY A 196 15.22 -5.54 -2.97
CA GLY A 196 14.97 -6.96 -3.07
C GLY A 196 14.26 -7.34 -4.37
N ASN A 197 14.16 -8.64 -4.61
CA ASN A 197 13.45 -9.25 -5.73
C ASN A 197 11.95 -9.36 -5.45
N VAL A 198 11.10 -9.12 -6.44
CA VAL A 198 9.65 -9.35 -6.34
C VAL A 198 9.33 -10.84 -6.41
N TYR A 199 10.02 -11.61 -7.25
CA TYR A 199 9.79 -13.04 -7.40
C TYR A 199 10.87 -13.87 -6.70
N PRO A 200 10.53 -14.95 -5.97
CA PRO A 200 9.18 -15.47 -5.77
C PRO A 200 8.33 -14.57 -4.86
N ARG A 201 7.03 -14.47 -5.14
CA ARG A 201 6.10 -13.62 -4.37
C ARG A 201 5.62 -14.30 -3.08
N GLY A 202 6.56 -14.67 -2.22
CA GLY A 202 6.30 -15.17 -0.87
C GLY A 202 6.92 -14.32 0.22
N GLY A 203 6.91 -14.83 1.45
CA GLY A 203 7.35 -14.09 2.64
C GLY A 203 8.86 -13.99 2.83
N PHE A 204 9.66 -14.81 2.15
CA PHE A 204 11.11 -14.90 2.35
C PHE A 204 11.91 -13.85 1.57
N LEU A 205 12.84 -13.17 2.23
CA LEU A 205 13.80 -12.26 1.60
C LEU A 205 15.14 -12.31 2.32
N HIS A 206 16.23 -12.19 1.57
CA HIS A 206 17.56 -11.96 2.13
C HIS A 206 17.87 -10.46 2.18
N GLN A 207 17.79 -9.84 3.35
CA GLN A 207 17.97 -8.40 3.53
C GLN A 207 18.36 -8.07 4.98
N THR A 208 19.35 -7.19 5.16
CA THR A 208 19.77 -6.70 6.49
C THR A 208 18.81 -5.66 7.06
N ASP A 209 18.27 -4.79 6.19
CA ASP A 209 17.35 -3.70 6.57
C ASP A 209 15.90 -4.22 6.63
N ASP A 210 15.34 -4.29 7.84
CA ASP A 210 14.03 -4.91 8.08
C ASP A 210 12.89 -4.12 7.42
N HIS A 211 12.98 -2.79 7.38
CA HIS A 211 12.03 -1.95 6.65
C HIS A 211 12.04 -2.27 5.15
N LYS A 212 13.22 -2.47 4.52
CA LYS A 212 13.28 -2.88 3.11
C LYS A 212 12.61 -4.24 2.91
N SER A 213 12.81 -5.17 3.84
CA SER A 213 12.15 -6.48 3.82
C SER A 213 10.63 -6.35 3.86
N GLY A 214 10.11 -5.56 4.81
CA GLY A 214 8.69 -5.29 4.92
C GLY A 214 8.10 -4.65 3.65
N ALA A 215 8.80 -3.68 3.07
CA ALA A 215 8.34 -2.98 1.87
C ALA A 215 8.34 -3.89 0.62
N VAL A 216 9.36 -4.73 0.45
CA VAL A 216 9.40 -5.73 -0.64
C VAL A 216 8.26 -6.72 -0.50
N VAL A 217 8.00 -7.20 0.72
CA VAL A 217 6.92 -8.16 0.97
C VAL A 217 5.54 -7.51 0.76
N ALA A 218 5.34 -6.26 1.18
CA ALA A 218 4.13 -5.50 0.86
C ALA A 218 3.95 -5.32 -0.66
N GLN A 219 5.03 -5.02 -1.40
CA GLN A 219 5.00 -4.96 -2.86
C GLN A 219 4.58 -6.29 -3.48
N ARG A 220 5.10 -7.42 -2.99
CA ARG A 220 4.72 -8.77 -3.46
C ARG A 220 3.24 -9.04 -3.26
N ALA A 221 2.72 -8.74 -2.08
CA ALA A 221 1.29 -8.91 -1.76
C ALA A 221 0.42 -8.03 -2.67
N GLY A 222 0.80 -6.76 -2.87
CA GLY A 222 0.16 -5.85 -3.81
C GLY A 222 0.21 -6.33 -5.27
N ASP A 223 1.34 -6.89 -5.70
CA ASP A 223 1.54 -7.45 -7.04
C ASP A 223 0.58 -8.62 -7.32
N ILE A 224 0.36 -9.50 -6.33
CA ILE A 224 -0.57 -10.63 -6.44
C ILE A 224 -2.00 -10.14 -6.59
N VAL A 225 -2.48 -9.30 -5.67
CA VAL A 225 -3.90 -8.91 -5.65
C VAL A 225 -4.30 -8.03 -6.82
N THR A 226 -3.35 -7.31 -7.42
CA THR A 226 -3.61 -6.44 -8.59
C THR A 226 -3.51 -7.19 -9.92
N ARG A 227 -3.50 -8.53 -9.91
CA ARG A 227 -3.52 -9.38 -11.09
C ARG A 227 -4.64 -10.41 -11.00
N ARG A 228 -5.02 -10.98 -12.14
CA ARG A 228 -5.95 -12.12 -12.21
C ARG A 228 -5.14 -13.42 -12.40
N ASN A 229 -5.74 -14.55 -12.04
CA ASN A 229 -5.22 -15.89 -12.31
C ASN A 229 -3.80 -16.18 -11.77
N GLN A 230 -3.42 -15.56 -10.66
CA GLN A 230 -2.21 -15.92 -9.92
C GLN A 230 -2.39 -17.24 -9.17
N ILE A 231 -1.34 -18.03 -9.01
CA ILE A 231 -1.38 -19.31 -8.30
C ILE A 231 -1.17 -19.05 -6.80
N HIS A 232 -2.16 -18.39 -6.20
CA HIS A 232 -2.21 -17.99 -4.79
C HIS A 232 -3.65 -18.14 -4.26
N VAL A 233 -3.82 -18.22 -2.94
CA VAL A 233 -5.14 -18.09 -2.29
C VAL A 233 -5.43 -16.62 -2.02
N TYR A 234 -6.14 -15.97 -2.95
CA TYR A 234 -6.42 -14.53 -2.89
C TYR A 234 -7.70 -14.17 -3.67
N GLN A 235 -8.14 -12.93 -3.51
CA GLN A 235 -9.19 -12.30 -4.32
C GLN A 235 -8.59 -11.14 -5.13
N PRO A 236 -8.90 -11.02 -6.43
CA PRO A 236 -8.41 -9.91 -7.23
C PRO A 236 -8.98 -8.55 -6.79
N LEU A 237 -8.11 -7.60 -6.46
CA LEU A 237 -8.41 -6.20 -6.22
C LEU A 237 -8.47 -5.43 -7.54
N LEU A 238 -9.37 -5.84 -8.44
CA LEU A 238 -9.48 -5.30 -9.80
C LEU A 238 -10.92 -5.00 -10.16
N ALA A 239 -11.19 -3.74 -10.48
CA ALA A 239 -12.43 -3.32 -11.11
C ALA A 239 -12.41 -3.62 -12.62
N ASN A 240 -13.60 -3.78 -13.21
CA ASN A 240 -13.75 -3.94 -14.65
C ASN A 240 -13.91 -2.58 -15.33
N ALA A 241 -13.26 -2.43 -16.48
CA ALA A 241 -13.45 -1.26 -17.32
C ALA A 241 -14.91 -1.18 -17.80
N ARG A 242 -15.41 0.05 -17.88
CA ARG A 242 -16.75 0.36 -18.38
C ARG A 242 -16.73 1.74 -19.02
N ASP A 243 -17.76 2.07 -19.76
CA ASP A 243 -17.92 3.36 -20.42
C ASP A 243 -17.62 4.55 -19.47
N GLY A 244 -16.62 5.35 -19.84
CA GLY A 244 -16.16 6.50 -19.04
C GLY A 244 -15.41 6.15 -17.74
N TYR A 245 -14.94 4.91 -17.57
CA TYR A 245 -14.20 4.47 -16.38
C TYR A 245 -13.06 3.52 -16.76
N TRP A 246 -11.84 3.94 -16.44
CA TRP A 246 -10.60 3.22 -16.68
C TRP A 246 -9.99 2.84 -15.33
N PRO A 247 -10.10 1.56 -14.92
CA PRO A 247 -9.60 1.09 -13.64
C PRO A 247 -8.08 1.07 -13.61
N ALA A 248 -7.52 1.09 -12.40
CA ALA A 248 -6.10 0.86 -12.20
C ALA A 248 -5.68 -0.51 -12.74
N GLY A 249 -4.50 -0.55 -13.37
CA GLY A 249 -3.88 -1.77 -13.89
C GLY A 249 -3.17 -2.59 -12.82
N ALA A 250 -2.33 -3.51 -13.29
CA ALA A 250 -1.45 -4.29 -12.42
C ALA A 250 -0.37 -3.40 -11.79
N LEU A 251 -0.09 -3.61 -10.50
CA LEU A 251 0.95 -2.88 -9.80
C LEU A 251 2.33 -3.33 -10.29
N MET A 252 3.19 -2.38 -10.61
CA MET A 252 4.57 -2.60 -11.00
C MET A 252 5.50 -1.86 -10.03
N GLU A 253 6.54 -2.54 -9.58
CA GLU A 253 7.57 -1.95 -8.74
C GLU A 253 8.27 -0.78 -9.45
N THR A 254 8.69 0.23 -8.70
CA THR A 254 9.41 1.42 -9.22
C THR A 254 8.61 2.30 -10.19
N ASP A 255 7.38 1.92 -10.58
CA ASP A 255 6.52 2.69 -11.48
C ASP A 255 5.33 3.35 -10.76
N ALA A 256 5.46 4.65 -10.50
CA ALA A 256 4.42 5.49 -9.90
C ALA A 256 3.11 5.48 -10.68
N SER A 257 3.15 5.26 -12.00
CA SER A 257 1.98 5.29 -12.87
C SER A 257 1.04 4.09 -12.67
N THR A 258 1.48 3.06 -11.93
CA THR A 258 0.69 1.86 -11.60
C THR A 258 0.22 1.83 -10.15
N GLY A 259 0.95 2.49 -9.25
CA GLY A 259 0.56 2.63 -7.85
C GLY A 259 1.66 3.26 -6.99
N LYS A 260 1.27 3.66 -5.79
CA LYS A 260 2.14 4.30 -4.80
C LYS A 260 1.82 3.78 -3.40
N TRP A 261 2.77 4.01 -2.50
CA TRP A 261 2.73 3.57 -1.13
C TRP A 261 2.77 4.77 -0.19
N GLN A 262 1.84 4.79 0.75
CA GLN A 262 1.84 5.72 1.88
C GLN A 262 2.20 4.92 3.14
N GLU A 263 3.27 5.28 3.82
CA GLU A 263 3.65 4.63 5.08
C GLU A 263 2.66 4.97 6.19
N LEU A 264 2.17 3.94 6.88
CA LEU A 264 1.23 4.07 8.00
C LEU A 264 1.91 3.78 9.34
N THR A 265 2.82 2.81 9.37
CA THR A 265 3.64 2.44 10.54
C THR A 265 4.98 1.89 10.05
N PRO A 266 6.10 2.17 10.75
CA PRO A 266 6.23 2.80 12.07
C PRO A 266 6.10 4.32 12.08
N THR A 267 6.24 4.99 10.93
CA THR A 267 6.06 6.44 10.85
C THR A 267 4.94 6.82 9.88
N LEU A 268 3.87 7.39 10.42
CA LEU A 268 2.76 7.86 9.61
C LEU A 268 3.22 8.96 8.66
N SER A 269 3.08 8.72 7.36
CA SER A 269 3.40 9.69 6.31
C SER A 269 2.13 10.27 5.70
N ASN A 270 2.14 11.57 5.42
CA ASN A 270 1.06 12.25 4.68
C ASN A 270 1.36 12.36 3.17
N SER A 271 2.33 11.62 2.67
CA SER A 271 2.77 11.68 1.28
C SER A 271 3.06 10.29 0.73
N CYS A 272 2.99 10.16 -0.59
CA CYS A 272 3.13 8.89 -1.26
C CYS A 272 4.49 8.74 -1.94
N VAL A 273 4.99 7.52 -1.97
CA VAL A 273 6.26 7.15 -2.59
C VAL A 273 6.13 5.89 -3.43
N VAL A 274 7.15 5.62 -4.22
CA VAL A 274 7.34 4.31 -4.84
C VAL A 274 8.62 3.71 -4.27
N PHE A 275 8.67 2.39 -4.20
CA PHE A 275 9.90 1.70 -3.81
C PHE A 275 10.81 1.48 -5.03
N PRO A 276 12.13 1.68 -4.89
CA PRO A 276 12.84 2.17 -3.71
C PRO A 276 12.78 3.70 -3.58
N HIS A 277 12.96 4.24 -2.37
CA HIS A 277 13.12 5.67 -2.13
C HIS A 277 14.29 5.99 -1.18
N SER A 278 14.66 7.27 -1.10
CA SER A 278 15.78 7.77 -0.27
C SER A 278 15.36 8.35 1.09
N ARG A 279 14.06 8.40 1.41
CA ARG A 279 13.57 8.86 2.72
C ARG A 279 14.12 7.99 3.87
N THR A 280 14.23 8.59 5.05
CA THR A 280 14.61 7.90 6.29
C THR A 280 13.69 6.71 6.53
N ARG A 281 14.27 5.53 6.78
CA ARG A 281 13.56 4.27 7.01
C ARG A 281 13.62 3.92 8.50
N VAL A 282 12.60 4.32 9.25
CA VAL A 282 12.50 3.95 10.67
C VAL A 282 12.22 2.45 10.77
N GLN A 283 12.93 1.76 11.64
CA GLN A 283 12.73 0.32 11.84
C GLN A 283 11.60 0.12 12.86
N ALA A 284 10.65 -0.76 12.54
CA ALA A 284 9.58 -1.11 13.47
C ALA A 284 10.14 -1.98 14.60
N GLN A 285 9.72 -1.74 15.85
CA GLN A 285 10.26 -2.46 17.01
C GLN A 285 9.93 -3.97 16.99
N GLN A 286 8.78 -4.34 16.43
CA GLN A 286 8.34 -5.74 16.30
C GLN A 286 8.45 -6.25 14.84
N GLY A 287 9.06 -5.43 13.96
CA GLY A 287 9.15 -5.71 12.54
C GLY A 287 7.78 -5.73 11.83
N ASP A 288 6.82 -4.97 12.36
CA ASP A 288 5.46 -4.80 11.89
C ASP A 288 5.31 -3.47 11.12
N TYR A 289 5.12 -3.58 9.81
CA TYR A 289 4.97 -2.43 8.92
C TYR A 289 3.61 -2.47 8.23
N ALA A 290 3.10 -1.30 7.85
CA ALA A 290 1.93 -1.21 6.99
C ALA A 290 2.00 0.01 6.09
N TRP A 291 1.48 -0.16 4.87
CA TRP A 291 1.37 0.90 3.88
C TRP A 291 -0.05 0.92 3.28
N ALA A 292 -0.59 2.10 3.01
CA ALA A 292 -1.75 2.22 2.14
C ALA A 292 -1.29 2.16 0.67
N LEU A 293 -1.95 1.32 -0.11
CA LEU A 293 -1.76 1.17 -1.55
C LEU A 293 -2.70 2.11 -2.30
N TRP A 294 -2.09 3.13 -2.92
CA TRP A 294 -2.77 4.13 -3.74
C TRP A 294 -2.66 3.76 -5.20
N ARG A 295 -3.79 3.69 -5.90
CA ARG A 295 -3.85 3.21 -7.29
C ARG A 295 -4.50 4.23 -8.22
N PRO A 296 -3.98 4.41 -9.45
CA PRO A 296 -4.45 5.46 -10.35
C PRO A 296 -5.68 5.03 -11.12
N TYR A 297 -6.73 5.83 -11.04
CA TYR A 297 -7.97 5.66 -11.79
C TYR A 297 -8.16 6.84 -12.72
N SER A 298 -8.77 6.60 -13.88
CA SER A 298 -9.31 7.68 -14.71
C SER A 298 -10.79 7.48 -14.92
N CYS A 299 -11.57 8.55 -14.90
CA CYS A 299 -13.01 8.44 -15.06
C CYS A 299 -13.66 9.76 -15.52
N CYS A 300 -14.91 9.62 -15.96
CA CYS A 300 -15.76 10.69 -16.43
C CYS A 300 -17.14 10.58 -15.79
N ARG A 301 -17.72 11.72 -15.40
CA ARG A 301 -19.11 11.73 -14.95
C ARG A 301 -20.02 11.39 -16.12
N ARG A 302 -20.82 10.32 -15.98
CA ARG A 302 -21.82 9.95 -16.99
C ARG A 302 -22.80 11.10 -17.22
N ARG A 303 -22.89 11.59 -18.46
CA ARG A 303 -23.79 12.68 -18.89
C ARG A 303 -24.78 12.29 -19.99
N GLY A 304 -24.77 11.02 -20.42
CA GLY A 304 -25.68 10.47 -21.43
C GLY A 304 -25.85 8.96 -21.30
N GLN A 305 -26.73 8.39 -22.11
CA GLN A 305 -26.98 6.95 -22.13
C GLN A 305 -25.82 6.19 -22.78
N VAL A 306 -25.24 6.72 -23.85
CA VAL A 306 -24.19 6.07 -24.65
C VAL A 306 -22.87 6.86 -24.56
N PHE A 307 -21.76 6.17 -24.37
CA PHE A 307 -20.43 6.77 -24.44
C PHE A 307 -19.95 6.82 -25.89
N LEU A 308 -19.52 8.00 -26.33
CA LEU A 308 -19.06 8.21 -27.71
C LEU A 308 -17.53 8.16 -27.83
N GLY A 309 -16.81 8.46 -26.75
CA GLY A 309 -15.35 8.48 -26.72
C GLY A 309 -14.79 9.54 -25.77
N SER A 310 -13.46 9.63 -25.72
CA SER A 310 -12.75 10.63 -24.93
C SER A 310 -11.51 11.14 -25.66
N VAL A 311 -11.13 12.38 -25.37
CA VAL A 311 -9.85 12.97 -25.77
C VAL A 311 -9.06 13.33 -24.51
N ASP A 312 -7.76 13.03 -24.53
CA ASP A 312 -6.86 13.39 -23.45
C ASP A 312 -6.12 14.68 -23.80
N PHE A 313 -5.88 15.51 -22.79
CA PHE A 313 -5.03 16.69 -22.91
C PHE A 313 -3.57 16.20 -22.97
N MET A 314 -2.79 16.77 -23.90
CA MET A 314 -1.35 16.52 -24.00
C MET A 314 -0.63 16.97 -22.74
#